data_AF-A0A9P6B4E4-F1
#
_entry.id   AF-A0A9P6B4E4-F1
#
_cell.length_a   1.000
_cell.length_b   1.000
_cell.length_c   1.000
_cell.angle_alpha   90.00
_cell.angle_beta   90.00
_cell.angle_gamma   90.00
#
_symmetry.space_group_name_H-M   'P 1'
#
loop_
_entity.id
_entity.type
_entity.pdbx_description
1 polymer ?
#
loop_
_entity_poly.entity_id
_entity_poly.type
_entity_poly.pdbx_seq_one_letter_code
_entity_poly.pdbx_strand_id
1 'polypeptide(L)'
;MVCRAGSVAFLIWCIIPLATAIISSFGGASPHEAIESFFTNSSSEGRGHTNNWAVLVCASRYWFNYRHMANALGMYRSVKRLGIPDSNIILMLADDAACNPRNKFPATVYANPGRLLDLYGENIEVDYRGYEVTVENFIRVLTGRVEASVPRSKRLLSDERSNILVYMTGHGGNEFLKFQDNEEISAFDIADAFEQMYHEIFFMIDTCQANTLYSKLYSPNILATGSSDLGENSYSYENDDEIGVSVIDSYTHFVLEYLEGINKTSQATMQDFFDLYDPSIIKSTAGVRSDLFTTRSAAQTLITDFFGGVAQVEVLEEEAMAGLGVDEENRVHTEGVTILPDSSQPARSPSHSRDYRSSRKEGLCYFLATRSVHLDLVHLTPGLVVGSTLAPSLGCFCTTPAKATWSWFHPATATPFERCYDNHLKR
;
A
#
# COMPACT_ATOMS: atom_id res chain seq x y z
N MET A 1 5.34 81.95 76.41
CA MET A 1 5.08 82.80 75.23
C MET A 1 4.22 82.00 74.27
N VAL A 2 2.89 82.22 74.29
CA VAL A 2 2.14 83.04 73.30
C VAL A 2 2.04 82.29 71.96
N CYS A 3 0.93 81.56 71.74
CA CYS A 3 -0.17 81.86 70.78
C CYS A 3 0.16 81.49 69.32
N ARG A 4 -0.75 81.15 68.41
CA ARG A 4 -2.14 80.63 68.34
C ARG A 4 -2.44 80.64 66.82
N ALA A 5 -3.32 79.74 66.36
CA ALA A 5 -4.12 79.82 65.11
C ALA A 5 -3.37 79.66 63.76
N GLY A 6 -3.94 79.10 62.69
CA GLY A 6 -5.32 78.65 62.40
C GLY A 6 -5.60 78.78 60.89
N SER A 7 -6.65 78.08 60.42
CA SER A 7 -7.34 78.20 59.10
C SER A 7 -6.68 77.46 57.92
N VAL A 8 -7.24 76.40 57.29
CA VAL A 8 -8.57 76.13 56.67
C VAL A 8 -8.85 76.95 55.41
N ALA A 9 -8.81 76.28 54.25
CA ALA A 9 -9.59 76.47 53.00
C ALA A 9 -8.84 75.82 51.81
N PHE A 10 -9.39 75.18 50.75
CA PHE A 10 -10.74 74.92 50.22
C PHE A 10 -10.57 73.91 49.03
N LEU A 11 -11.63 73.11 48.72
CA LEU A 11 -11.98 72.45 47.43
C LEU A 11 -11.07 71.30 46.90
N ILE A 12 -11.48 70.02 46.89
CA ILE A 12 -12.49 69.33 46.03
C ILE A 12 -12.35 69.65 44.54
N TRP A 13 -11.72 68.75 43.74
CA TRP A 13 -12.39 67.98 42.68
C TRP A 13 -11.47 66.91 42.02
N CYS A 14 -12.09 65.79 41.61
CA CYS A 14 -11.64 64.72 40.68
C CYS A 14 -10.62 63.68 41.20
N ILE A 15 -11.05 62.50 41.67
CA ILE A 15 -11.48 61.27 40.96
C ILE A 15 -10.29 60.41 40.46
N ILE A 16 -10.10 59.29 41.17
CA ILE A 16 -9.40 57.99 40.95
C ILE A 16 -9.64 57.43 39.51
N PRO A 17 -8.88 56.47 38.89
CA PRO A 17 -7.98 55.40 39.43
C PRO A 17 -6.61 55.32 38.69
N LEU A 18 -5.66 54.38 38.86
CA LEU A 18 -5.27 53.25 39.72
C LEU A 18 -4.20 52.49 38.88
N ALA A 19 -3.23 51.86 39.55
CA ALA A 19 -2.40 50.76 39.02
C ALA A 19 -1.41 51.04 37.87
N THR A 20 -0.14 51.25 38.23
CA THR A 20 1.01 50.70 37.49
C THR A 20 2.19 50.51 38.45
N ALA A 21 2.42 49.26 38.88
CA ALA A 21 3.74 48.70 39.23
C ALA A 21 3.57 47.29 39.83
N ILE A 22 3.18 46.32 39.01
CA ILE A 22 3.62 44.93 39.19
C ILE A 22 4.49 44.65 37.97
N ILE A 23 5.81 44.75 38.18
CA ILE A 23 6.83 44.50 37.18
C ILE A 23 6.97 42.98 37.01
N SER A 24 6.45 42.51 35.88
CA SER A 24 6.92 41.41 35.03
C SER A 24 7.54 40.17 35.70
N SER A 25 6.74 39.12 35.83
CA SER A 25 7.20 37.74 35.66
C SER A 25 6.31 37.04 34.62
N PHE A 26 6.46 37.42 33.35
CA PHE A 26 6.00 36.63 32.22
C PHE A 26 7.24 36.15 31.48
N GLY A 27 7.78 35.01 31.92
CA GLY A 27 8.62 34.21 31.05
C GLY A 27 7.71 33.56 30.02
N GLY A 28 7.70 34.08 28.79
CA GLY A 28 7.10 33.36 27.67
C GLY A 28 7.86 32.05 27.48
N ALA A 29 7.13 30.94 27.39
CA ALA A 29 7.72 29.64 27.07
C ALA A 29 8.55 29.76 25.79
N SER A 30 9.73 29.14 25.76
CA SER A 30 10.51 29.09 24.54
C SER A 30 9.71 28.36 23.45
N PRO A 31 9.89 28.68 22.16
CA PRO A 31 9.22 27.95 21.07
C PRO A 31 9.41 26.44 21.18
N HIS A 32 10.56 26.00 21.71
CA HIS A 32 10.88 24.59 21.92
C HIS A 32 10.02 23.93 23.02
N GLU A 33 9.77 24.61 24.13
CA GLU A 33 8.89 24.12 25.21
C GLU A 33 7.42 24.14 24.79
N ALA A 34 7.01 25.13 23.97
CA ALA A 34 5.68 25.16 23.38
C ALA A 34 5.46 23.98 22.43
N ILE A 35 6.44 23.68 21.56
CA ILE A 35 6.45 22.54 20.65
C ILE A 35 6.43 21.20 21.43
N GLU A 36 7.25 21.07 22.47
CA GLU A 36 7.30 19.85 23.29
C GLU A 36 5.99 19.66 24.07
N SER A 37 5.43 20.72 24.64
CA SER A 37 4.12 20.69 25.31
C SER A 37 2.96 20.37 24.34
N PHE A 38 3.06 20.81 23.08
CA PHE A 38 2.09 20.55 22.01
C PHE A 38 2.11 19.07 21.59
N PHE A 39 3.31 18.48 21.41
CA PHE A 39 3.43 17.04 21.15
C PHE A 39 2.96 16.20 22.35
N THR A 40 3.17 16.65 23.58
CA THR A 40 2.65 15.94 24.76
C THR A 40 1.14 16.11 24.95
N ASN A 41 0.54 17.24 24.59
CA ASN A 41 -0.90 17.45 24.73
C ASN A 41 -1.71 16.76 23.62
N SER A 42 -1.22 16.74 22.37
CA SER A 42 -1.78 15.91 21.30
C SER A 42 -1.62 14.40 21.54
N SER A 43 -0.78 13.99 22.49
CA SER A 43 -0.67 12.60 22.93
C SER A 43 -1.69 12.21 24.02
N SER A 44 -2.42 13.19 24.58
CA SER A 44 -3.31 12.97 25.74
C SER A 44 -4.80 12.82 25.41
N GLU A 45 -5.20 13.05 24.15
CA GLU A 45 -6.56 12.82 23.67
C GLU A 45 -6.59 11.92 22.42
N GLY A 46 -6.32 10.63 22.58
CA GLY A 46 -6.59 9.65 21.53
C GLY A 46 -5.96 8.28 21.78
N ARG A 47 -6.79 7.29 22.13
CA ARG A 47 -6.45 5.85 22.11
C ARG A 47 -6.29 5.31 20.67
N GLY A 48 -5.68 6.08 19.76
CA GLY A 48 -5.55 5.76 18.34
C GLY A 48 -4.12 5.38 17.94
N HIS A 49 -3.99 4.42 17.02
CA HIS A 49 -2.72 4.09 16.37
C HIS A 49 -2.25 5.25 15.47
N THR A 50 -0.94 5.38 15.25
CA THR A 50 -0.34 6.46 14.42
C THR A 50 -0.19 6.11 12.97
N ASN A 51 -0.02 4.82 12.70
CA ASN A 51 0.28 4.28 11.39
C ASN A 51 -0.21 2.84 11.33
N ASN A 52 -0.35 2.36 10.10
CA ASN A 52 -0.68 0.97 9.82
C ASN A 52 0.44 0.37 9.00
N TRP A 53 0.75 -0.89 9.29
CA TRP A 53 1.69 -1.72 8.56
C TRP A 53 0.96 -2.92 7.97
N ALA A 54 1.45 -3.41 6.84
CA ALA A 54 0.98 -4.64 6.23
C ALA A 54 2.14 -5.59 5.93
N VAL A 55 2.02 -6.86 6.31
CA VAL A 55 2.92 -7.93 5.91
C VAL A 55 2.12 -8.91 5.08
N LEU A 56 2.41 -8.99 3.78
CA LEU A 56 1.62 -9.73 2.80
C LEU A 56 2.47 -10.85 2.20
N VAL A 57 2.05 -12.10 2.39
CA VAL A 57 2.88 -13.27 2.06
C VAL A 57 2.15 -14.22 1.12
N CYS A 58 2.68 -14.36 -0.10
CA CYS A 58 2.42 -15.51 -0.95
C CYS A 58 3.51 -16.56 -0.70
N ALA A 59 3.15 -17.64 0.00
CA ALA A 59 4.10 -18.68 0.42
C ALA A 59 4.31 -19.78 -0.64
N SER A 60 3.52 -19.80 -1.71
CA SER A 60 3.53 -20.87 -2.72
C SER A 60 4.35 -20.54 -3.96
N ARG A 61 4.87 -21.59 -4.62
CA ARG A 61 5.59 -21.49 -5.90
C ARG A 61 4.92 -22.31 -6.98
N TYR A 62 5.42 -22.17 -8.20
CA TYR A 62 4.99 -22.86 -9.43
C TYR A 62 3.72 -22.29 -10.06
N TRP A 63 3.64 -22.49 -11.38
CA TRP A 63 2.59 -21.92 -12.25
C TRP A 63 1.16 -22.28 -11.81
N PHE A 64 0.94 -23.52 -11.36
CA PHE A 64 -0.39 -23.97 -10.92
C PHE A 64 -0.87 -23.29 -9.62
N ASN A 65 -0.01 -22.53 -8.95
CA ASN A 65 -0.32 -21.74 -7.76
C ASN A 65 -0.41 -20.24 -8.04
N TYR A 66 -0.58 -19.85 -9.31
CA TYR A 66 -0.76 -18.47 -9.76
C TYR A 66 -1.68 -17.64 -8.84
N ARG A 67 -2.82 -18.21 -8.47
CA ARG A 67 -3.82 -17.58 -7.59
C ARG A 67 -3.27 -17.06 -6.25
N HIS A 68 -2.33 -17.76 -5.61
CA HIS A 68 -1.77 -17.29 -4.33
C HIS A 68 -0.98 -15.99 -4.50
N MET A 69 -0.30 -15.82 -5.63
CA MET A 69 0.37 -14.57 -5.95
C MET A 69 -0.66 -13.47 -6.28
N ALA A 70 -1.69 -13.78 -7.07
CA ALA A 70 -2.76 -12.83 -7.36
C ALA A 70 -3.51 -12.37 -6.10
N ASN A 71 -3.77 -13.27 -5.14
CA ASN A 71 -4.33 -12.97 -3.84
C ASN A 71 -3.52 -11.92 -3.07
N ALA A 72 -2.21 -12.17 -2.90
CA ALA A 72 -1.31 -11.26 -2.19
C ALA A 72 -1.19 -9.89 -2.89
N LEU A 73 -1.15 -9.88 -4.22
CA LEU A 73 -1.14 -8.65 -5.01
C LEU A 73 -2.46 -7.88 -4.93
N GLY A 74 -3.59 -8.59 -4.88
CA GLY A 74 -4.90 -7.99 -4.65
C GLY A 74 -4.96 -7.29 -3.30
N MET A 75 -4.46 -7.95 -2.25
CA MET A 75 -4.35 -7.35 -0.91
C MET A 75 -3.43 -6.13 -0.91
N TYR A 76 -2.25 -6.23 -1.54
CA TYR A 76 -1.31 -5.14 -1.70
C TYR A 76 -1.97 -3.91 -2.33
N ARG A 77 -2.69 -4.11 -3.45
CA ARG A 77 -3.42 -3.03 -4.10
C ARG A 77 -4.50 -2.43 -3.18
N SER A 78 -5.24 -3.25 -2.44
CA SER A 78 -6.28 -2.79 -1.53
C SER A 78 -5.73 -1.90 -0.41
N VAL A 79 -4.68 -2.34 0.30
CA VAL A 79 -4.07 -1.54 1.38
C VAL A 79 -3.44 -0.25 0.84
N LYS A 80 -2.81 -0.31 -0.34
CA LYS A 80 -2.24 0.87 -1.00
C LYS A 80 -3.31 1.87 -1.43
N ARG A 81 -4.41 1.38 -2.01
CA ARG A 81 -5.58 2.21 -2.38
C ARG A 81 -6.20 2.87 -1.16
N LEU A 82 -6.24 2.17 -0.03
CA LEU A 82 -6.74 2.65 1.25
C LEU A 82 -5.73 3.53 2.01
N GLY A 83 -4.51 3.68 1.49
CA GLY A 83 -3.58 4.74 1.89
C GLY A 83 -2.37 4.29 2.70
N ILE A 84 -2.16 2.99 2.92
CA ILE A 84 -0.90 2.50 3.50
C ILE A 84 0.22 2.74 2.46
N PRO A 85 1.28 3.50 2.79
CA PRO A 85 2.39 3.75 1.87
C PRO A 85 3.26 2.50 1.69
N ASP A 86 3.96 2.39 0.56
CA ASP A 86 4.85 1.25 0.29
C ASP A 86 5.91 1.05 1.38
N SER A 87 6.40 2.14 1.98
CA SER A 87 7.34 2.09 3.11
C SER A 87 6.82 1.34 4.34
N ASN A 88 5.51 1.08 4.39
CA ASN A 88 4.80 0.40 5.46
C ASN A 88 4.20 -0.95 5.02
N ILE A 89 4.50 -1.41 3.80
CA ILE A 89 4.03 -2.69 3.28
C ILE A 89 5.25 -3.57 3.01
N ILE A 90 5.31 -4.72 3.68
CA ILE A 90 6.28 -5.77 3.38
C ILE A 90 5.60 -6.81 2.49
N LEU A 91 5.99 -6.90 1.22
CA LEU A 91 5.45 -7.87 0.28
C LEU A 91 6.44 -9.01 0.00
N MET A 92 6.02 -10.24 0.29
CA MET A 92 6.80 -11.46 0.08
C MET A 92 6.13 -12.32 -0.99
N LEU A 93 6.78 -12.51 -2.15
CA LEU A 93 6.29 -13.37 -3.23
C LEU A 93 7.25 -14.52 -3.49
N ALA A 94 6.85 -15.73 -3.10
CA ALA A 94 7.69 -16.92 -3.25
C ALA A 94 7.97 -17.28 -4.72
N ASP A 95 7.14 -16.84 -5.66
CA ASP A 95 7.39 -17.02 -7.09
C ASP A 95 6.96 -15.79 -7.89
N ASP A 96 7.33 -15.78 -9.17
CA ASP A 96 7.09 -14.66 -10.09
C ASP A 96 6.31 -15.16 -11.30
N ALA A 97 4.97 -15.24 -11.15
CA ALA A 97 4.13 -15.67 -12.26
C ALA A 97 4.03 -14.60 -13.37
N ALA A 98 4.30 -13.33 -13.07
CA ALA A 98 4.34 -12.26 -14.06
C ALA A 98 5.43 -12.54 -15.11
N CYS A 99 6.56 -13.10 -14.66
CA CYS A 99 7.72 -13.39 -15.50
C CYS A 99 7.95 -14.88 -15.79
N ASN A 100 6.95 -15.71 -15.49
CA ASN A 100 6.99 -17.12 -15.84
C ASN A 100 6.86 -17.29 -17.37
N PRO A 101 7.69 -18.14 -18.02
CA PRO A 101 7.57 -18.40 -19.46
C PRO A 101 6.22 -18.97 -19.92
N ARG A 102 5.41 -19.50 -18.99
CA ARG A 102 4.05 -19.96 -19.26
C ARG A 102 3.03 -18.82 -19.33
N ASN A 103 3.37 -17.64 -18.80
CA ASN A 103 2.47 -16.51 -18.81
C ASN A 103 2.36 -15.93 -20.22
N LYS A 104 1.20 -16.12 -20.85
CA LYS A 104 0.87 -15.57 -22.16
C LYS A 104 0.86 -14.04 -22.16
N PHE A 105 0.74 -13.41 -20.99
CA PHE A 105 0.71 -11.97 -20.78
C PHE A 105 1.92 -11.56 -19.91
N PRO A 106 3.11 -11.37 -20.51
CA PRO A 106 4.32 -11.09 -19.74
C PRO A 106 4.20 -9.84 -18.88
N ALA A 107 4.84 -9.86 -17.71
CA ALA A 107 4.86 -8.77 -16.74
C ALA A 107 3.47 -8.30 -16.26
N THR A 108 2.47 -9.20 -16.27
CA THR A 108 1.13 -8.91 -15.77
C THR A 108 0.59 -10.05 -14.92
N VAL A 109 -0.28 -9.70 -13.96
CA VAL A 109 -1.00 -10.66 -13.11
C VAL A 109 -2.46 -10.26 -12.98
N TYR A 110 -3.38 -11.20 -13.14
CA TYR A 110 -4.82 -10.93 -13.13
C TYR A 110 -5.53 -11.80 -12.11
N ALA A 111 -6.48 -11.24 -11.38
CA ALA A 111 -7.33 -11.98 -10.45
C ALA A 111 -8.69 -12.37 -11.03
N ASN A 112 -8.95 -12.08 -12.32
CA ASN A 112 -10.20 -12.42 -12.98
C ASN A 112 -9.99 -12.73 -14.48
N PRO A 113 -10.86 -13.56 -15.10
CA PRO A 113 -10.80 -13.91 -16.51
C PRO A 113 -10.97 -12.73 -17.48
N GLY A 114 -11.66 -11.67 -17.02
CA GLY A 114 -11.83 -10.44 -17.80
C GLY A 114 -10.54 -9.64 -17.96
N ARG A 115 -9.54 -9.90 -17.11
CA ARG A 115 -8.21 -9.27 -17.09
C ARG A 115 -8.29 -7.74 -17.16
N LEU A 116 -9.31 -7.18 -16.50
CA LEU A 116 -9.59 -5.73 -16.53
C LEU A 116 -8.56 -4.91 -15.75
N LEU A 117 -7.86 -5.54 -14.80
CA LEU A 117 -6.93 -4.91 -13.89
C LEU A 117 -5.68 -5.77 -13.73
N ASP A 118 -4.55 -5.24 -14.16
CA ASP A 118 -3.24 -5.81 -13.86
C ASP A 118 -2.83 -5.49 -12.42
N LEU A 119 -2.65 -6.53 -11.62
CA LEU A 119 -2.25 -6.47 -10.22
C LEU A 119 -0.74 -6.33 -10.02
N TYR A 120 0.06 -6.66 -11.04
CA TYR A 120 1.51 -6.53 -10.97
C TYR A 120 1.91 -5.08 -11.27
N GLY A 121 1.50 -4.56 -12.44
CA GLY A 121 1.64 -3.15 -12.78
C GLY A 121 3.07 -2.61 -12.68
N GLU A 122 3.20 -1.27 -12.68
CA GLU A 122 4.50 -0.58 -12.62
C GLU A 122 4.88 -0.13 -11.21
N ASN A 123 3.91 -0.06 -10.31
CA ASN A 123 4.06 0.57 -8.98
C ASN A 123 4.06 -0.46 -7.85
N ILE A 124 4.50 -1.69 -8.11
CA ILE A 124 4.64 -2.72 -7.10
C ILE A 124 6.05 -2.72 -6.50
N GLU A 125 6.12 -2.72 -5.16
CA GLU A 125 7.35 -2.96 -4.43
C GLU A 125 7.28 -4.35 -3.81
N VAL A 126 8.11 -5.27 -4.31
CA VAL A 126 8.28 -6.61 -3.71
C VAL A 126 9.55 -6.58 -2.86
N ASP A 127 9.46 -6.93 -1.58
CA ASP A 127 10.59 -6.84 -0.65
C ASP A 127 11.37 -8.14 -0.58
N TYR A 128 10.67 -9.27 -0.54
CA TYR A 128 11.27 -10.60 -0.54
C TYR A 128 10.79 -11.36 -1.77
N ARG A 129 11.74 -11.74 -2.64
CA ARG A 129 11.44 -12.40 -3.91
C ARG A 129 11.98 -13.82 -3.91
N GLY A 130 11.18 -14.75 -4.42
CA GLY A 130 11.68 -16.08 -4.76
C GLY A 130 12.26 -16.81 -3.55
N TYR A 131 13.56 -17.12 -3.62
CA TYR A 131 14.27 -17.85 -2.57
C TYR A 131 14.40 -17.08 -1.25
N GLU A 132 14.20 -15.76 -1.25
CA GLU A 132 14.20 -14.96 -0.02
C GLU A 132 12.94 -15.16 0.82
N VAL A 133 11.87 -15.77 0.29
CA VAL A 133 10.61 -16.00 1.00
C VAL A 133 10.71 -17.30 1.82
N THR A 134 11.45 -17.25 2.92
CA THR A 134 11.65 -18.38 3.84
C THR A 134 10.89 -18.17 5.14
N VAL A 135 10.64 -19.25 5.90
CA VAL A 135 10.07 -19.16 7.25
C VAL A 135 10.95 -18.28 8.14
N GLU A 136 12.27 -18.46 8.05
CA GLU A 136 13.24 -17.67 8.81
C GLU A 136 13.12 -16.16 8.53
N ASN A 137 13.09 -15.75 7.26
CA ASN A 137 13.00 -14.32 6.93
C ASN A 137 11.66 -13.74 7.37
N PHE A 138 10.56 -14.49 7.23
CA PHE A 138 9.25 -14.06 7.72
C PHE A 138 9.26 -13.82 9.23
N ILE A 139 9.77 -14.78 10.03
CA ILE A 139 9.87 -14.63 11.49
C ILE A 139 10.80 -13.48 11.88
N ARG A 140 11.93 -13.30 11.18
CA ARG A 140 12.85 -12.18 11.42
C ARG A 140 12.22 -10.82 11.13
N VAL A 141 11.39 -10.72 10.09
CA VAL A 141 10.60 -9.52 9.79
C VAL A 141 9.64 -9.22 10.94
N LEU A 142 8.83 -10.19 11.36
CA LEU A 142 7.84 -10.00 12.42
C LEU A 142 8.47 -9.62 13.76
N THR A 143 9.60 -10.24 14.12
CA THR A 143 10.28 -10.02 15.40
C THR A 143 11.28 -8.85 15.37
N GLY A 144 11.45 -8.18 14.23
CA GLY A 144 12.45 -7.12 14.05
C GLY A 144 13.90 -7.59 14.14
N ARG A 145 14.17 -8.90 14.17
CA ARG A 145 15.51 -9.52 14.33
C ARG A 145 16.22 -9.67 12.98
N VAL A 146 16.42 -8.56 12.29
CA VAL A 146 17.14 -8.47 11.02
C VAL A 146 18.55 -7.89 11.20
N GLU A 147 19.48 -8.25 10.32
CA GLU A 147 20.82 -7.67 10.36
C GLU A 147 20.80 -6.16 10.07
N ALA A 148 21.74 -5.42 10.66
CA ALA A 148 21.86 -3.97 10.45
C ALA A 148 22.16 -3.58 8.99
N SER A 149 22.61 -4.52 8.17
CA SER A 149 22.85 -4.39 6.72
C SER A 149 21.58 -4.47 5.87
N VAL A 150 20.50 -5.06 6.38
CA VAL A 150 19.25 -5.28 5.63
C VAL A 150 18.63 -3.94 5.22
N PRO A 151 18.26 -3.68 3.96
CA PRO A 151 17.68 -2.39 3.57
C PRO A 151 16.40 -2.05 4.35
N ARG A 152 16.12 -0.75 4.55
CA ARG A 152 14.92 -0.28 5.28
C ARG A 152 13.62 -0.87 4.74
N SER A 153 13.49 -1.00 3.41
CA SER A 153 12.29 -1.55 2.76
C SER A 153 12.00 -3.00 3.17
N LYS A 154 13.02 -3.75 3.59
CA LYS A 154 12.87 -5.14 4.04
C LYS A 154 12.64 -5.29 5.55
N ARG A 155 12.37 -4.20 6.28
CA ARG A 155 12.20 -4.21 7.74
C ARG A 155 10.80 -3.74 8.12
N LEU A 156 10.15 -4.49 9.01
CA LEU A 156 8.96 -4.04 9.72
C LEU A 156 9.40 -3.06 10.82
N LEU A 157 9.21 -1.76 10.60
CA LEU A 157 9.59 -0.70 11.55
C LEU A 157 8.37 -0.19 12.33
N SER A 158 7.52 -1.12 12.77
CA SER A 158 6.38 -0.85 13.63
C SER A 158 6.81 -0.44 15.04
N ASP A 159 5.99 0.36 15.70
CA ASP A 159 6.18 0.83 17.07
C ASP A 159 4.97 0.47 17.96
N GLU A 160 4.98 0.94 19.21
CA GLU A 160 3.92 0.69 20.20
C GLU A 160 2.55 1.30 19.84
N ARG A 161 2.48 2.10 18.76
CA ARG A 161 1.27 2.72 18.21
C ARG A 161 1.00 2.29 16.77
N SER A 162 1.59 1.19 16.29
CA SER A 162 1.37 0.64 14.95
C SER A 162 0.32 -0.47 14.97
N ASN A 163 -0.74 -0.35 14.17
CA ASN A 163 -1.56 -1.52 13.86
C ASN A 163 -0.95 -2.31 12.71
N ILE A 164 -1.00 -3.64 12.78
CA ILE A 164 -0.31 -4.51 11.83
C ILE A 164 -1.30 -5.50 11.22
N LEU A 165 -1.51 -5.41 9.91
CA LEU A 165 -2.16 -6.44 9.12
C LEU A 165 -1.12 -7.49 8.72
N VAL A 166 -1.34 -8.76 9.06
CA VAL A 166 -0.56 -9.88 8.55
C VAL A 166 -1.48 -10.74 7.70
N TYR A 167 -1.25 -10.76 6.39
CA TYR A 167 -1.99 -11.59 5.44
C TYR A 167 -1.09 -12.67 4.85
N MET A 168 -1.55 -13.91 4.90
CA MET A 168 -0.83 -15.06 4.34
C MET A 168 -1.72 -15.88 3.43
N THR A 169 -1.18 -16.35 2.31
CA THR A 169 -1.88 -17.24 1.38
C THR A 169 -0.95 -18.31 0.82
N GLY A 170 -1.48 -19.52 0.69
CA GLY A 170 -0.74 -20.65 0.16
C GLY A 170 -1.42 -21.99 0.44
N HIS A 171 -0.64 -23.06 0.38
CA HIS A 171 -1.06 -24.40 0.77
C HIS A 171 -0.71 -24.67 2.22
N GLY A 172 -1.57 -25.37 2.94
CA GLY A 172 -1.40 -25.67 4.34
C GLY A 172 -2.32 -26.79 4.79
N GLY A 173 -2.44 -26.95 6.10
CA GLY A 173 -3.28 -27.96 6.73
C GLY A 173 -3.37 -27.71 8.22
N ASN A 174 -3.70 -28.76 8.98
CA ASN A 174 -3.90 -28.66 10.41
C ASN A 174 -2.63 -28.11 11.13
N GLU A 175 -2.72 -26.87 11.58
CA GLU A 175 -1.69 -26.12 12.31
C GLU A 175 -0.39 -25.83 11.52
N PHE A 176 -0.41 -25.86 10.18
CA PHE A 176 0.75 -25.43 9.37
C PHE A 176 0.40 -24.76 8.03
N LEU A 177 1.33 -23.94 7.54
CA LEU A 177 1.35 -23.40 6.17
C LEU A 177 2.69 -23.75 5.51
N LYS A 178 2.67 -24.20 4.25
CA LYS A 178 3.87 -24.51 3.48
C LYS A 178 4.51 -23.25 2.91
N PHE A 179 5.82 -23.14 3.06
CA PHE A 179 6.68 -22.17 2.41
C PHE A 179 7.48 -22.84 1.31
N GLN A 180 7.39 -22.27 0.11
CA GLN A 180 8.13 -22.70 -1.08
C GLN A 180 7.95 -24.17 -1.49
N ASP A 181 6.92 -24.85 -1.00
CA ASP A 181 6.72 -26.30 -1.17
C ASP A 181 7.85 -27.18 -0.58
N ASN A 182 8.62 -26.64 0.38
CA ASN A 182 9.75 -27.35 1.00
C ASN A 182 9.81 -27.21 2.54
N GLU A 183 9.40 -26.06 3.06
CA GLU A 183 9.38 -25.77 4.50
C GLU A 183 7.94 -25.58 4.97
N GLU A 184 7.73 -25.65 6.28
CA GLU A 184 6.44 -25.43 6.91
C GLU A 184 6.62 -24.48 8.10
N ILE A 185 5.73 -23.49 8.21
CA ILE A 185 5.56 -22.70 9.43
C ILE A 185 4.37 -23.26 10.20
N SER A 186 4.52 -23.46 11.50
CA SER A 186 3.45 -23.95 12.36
C SER A 186 2.64 -22.82 13.02
N ALA A 187 1.46 -23.16 13.52
CA ALA A 187 0.66 -22.26 14.36
C ALA A 187 1.42 -21.79 15.62
N PHE A 188 2.34 -22.61 16.13
CA PHE A 188 3.18 -22.27 17.28
C PHE A 188 4.23 -21.21 16.92
N ASP A 189 4.89 -21.35 15.77
CA ASP A 189 5.89 -20.37 15.32
C ASP A 189 5.26 -18.98 15.13
N ILE A 190 4.03 -18.93 14.60
CA ILE A 190 3.27 -17.68 14.45
C ILE A 190 2.91 -17.10 15.82
N ALA A 191 2.44 -17.93 16.76
CA ALA A 191 2.11 -17.49 18.11
C ALA A 191 3.31 -16.87 18.84
N ASP A 192 4.47 -17.52 18.76
CA ASP A 192 5.71 -17.06 19.39
C ASP A 192 6.32 -15.83 18.69
N ALA A 193 6.07 -15.64 17.39
CA ALA A 193 6.42 -14.40 16.70
C ALA A 193 5.51 -13.24 17.13
N PHE A 194 4.20 -13.47 17.21
CA PHE A 194 3.23 -12.42 17.59
C PHE A 194 3.34 -12.01 19.06
N GLU A 195 3.86 -12.86 19.94
CA GLU A 195 4.23 -12.50 21.32
C GLU A 195 5.25 -11.35 21.39
N GLN A 196 6.10 -11.20 20.37
CA GLN A 196 7.14 -10.18 20.33
C GLN A 196 6.71 -8.89 19.61
N MET A 197 5.47 -8.82 19.16
CA MET A 197 4.92 -7.69 18.40
C MET A 197 4.08 -6.77 19.30
N TYR A 198 3.89 -5.52 18.88
CA TYR A 198 3.24 -4.48 19.67
C TYR A 198 1.85 -4.09 19.14
N HIS A 199 1.09 -3.43 20.02
CA HIS A 199 -0.23 -2.80 19.80
C HIS A 199 -1.33 -3.77 19.33
N GLU A 200 -1.89 -3.62 18.13
CA GLU A 200 -3.00 -4.44 17.62
C GLU A 200 -2.60 -5.14 16.32
N ILE A 201 -2.88 -6.45 16.25
CA ILE A 201 -2.61 -7.28 15.06
C ILE A 201 -3.93 -7.77 14.49
N PHE A 202 -4.08 -7.64 13.18
CA PHE A 202 -5.09 -8.37 12.44
C PHE A 202 -4.43 -9.44 11.58
N PHE A 203 -4.65 -10.71 11.93
CA PHE A 203 -4.09 -11.86 11.24
C PHE A 203 -5.14 -12.52 10.33
N MET A 204 -4.89 -12.50 9.04
CA MET A 204 -5.78 -13.05 8.02
C MET A 204 -5.04 -14.11 7.20
N ILE A 205 -5.62 -15.29 7.06
CA ILE A 205 -4.94 -16.39 6.37
C ILE A 205 -5.86 -17.19 5.43
N ASP A 206 -5.42 -17.37 4.18
CA ASP A 206 -6.13 -18.13 3.15
C ASP A 206 -5.37 -19.41 2.76
N THR A 207 -5.83 -20.55 3.30
CA THR A 207 -5.28 -21.89 3.08
C THR A 207 -6.29 -22.95 3.52
N CYS A 208 -6.09 -24.22 3.16
CA CYS A 208 -6.80 -25.34 3.78
C CYS A 208 -6.54 -25.37 5.29
N GLN A 209 -7.61 -25.60 6.07
CA GLN A 209 -7.62 -25.63 7.54
C GLN A 209 -7.06 -24.36 8.19
N ALA A 210 -7.25 -23.22 7.53
CA ALA A 210 -6.74 -21.91 7.94
C ALA A 210 -7.06 -21.55 9.41
N ASN A 211 -8.24 -21.92 9.90
CA ASN A 211 -8.67 -21.59 11.26
C ASN A 211 -7.78 -22.20 12.35
N THR A 212 -7.04 -23.25 12.02
CA THR A 212 -6.12 -23.92 12.95
C THR A 212 -4.85 -23.11 13.20
N LEU A 213 -4.47 -22.20 12.29
CA LEU A 213 -3.22 -21.41 12.37
C LEU A 213 -3.27 -20.35 13.46
N TYR A 214 -4.46 -19.86 13.82
CA TYR A 214 -4.61 -18.94 14.94
C TYR A 214 -4.99 -19.63 16.25
N SER A 215 -5.13 -20.97 16.28
CA SER A 215 -5.61 -21.71 17.47
C SER A 215 -4.62 -21.68 18.64
N LYS A 216 -3.33 -21.49 18.36
CA LYS A 216 -2.26 -21.43 19.38
C LYS A 216 -1.90 -20.02 19.81
N LEU A 217 -2.50 -18.99 19.22
CA LEU A 217 -2.25 -17.61 19.65
C LEU A 217 -2.67 -17.42 21.11
N TYR A 218 -1.83 -16.73 21.87
CA TYR A 218 -2.04 -16.47 23.30
C TYR A 218 -1.82 -15.01 23.69
N SER A 219 -1.20 -14.21 22.82
CA SER A 219 -0.94 -12.78 23.06
C SER A 219 -2.22 -11.95 22.92
N PRO A 220 -2.42 -10.91 23.75
CA PRO A 220 -3.58 -10.03 23.64
C PRO A 220 -3.52 -9.16 22.38
N ASN A 221 -4.63 -8.47 22.10
CA ASN A 221 -4.80 -7.49 21.03
C ASN A 221 -4.67 -8.08 19.62
N ILE A 222 -4.97 -9.38 19.46
CA ILE A 222 -4.98 -10.05 18.17
C ILE A 222 -6.41 -10.37 17.76
N LEU A 223 -6.80 -9.84 16.61
CA LEU A 223 -7.98 -10.28 15.87
C LEU A 223 -7.52 -11.21 14.75
N ALA A 224 -8.14 -12.36 14.58
CA ALA A 224 -7.74 -13.30 13.54
C ALA A 224 -8.92 -13.84 12.74
N THR A 225 -8.67 -14.17 11.48
CA THR A 225 -9.63 -14.80 10.58
C THR A 225 -8.94 -15.76 9.62
N GLY A 226 -9.65 -16.81 9.22
CA GLY A 226 -9.14 -17.87 8.36
C GLY A 226 -10.18 -18.30 7.34
N SER A 227 -9.75 -18.82 6.18
CA SER A 227 -10.65 -19.16 5.08
C SER A 227 -11.40 -20.48 5.22
N SER A 228 -10.98 -21.40 6.10
CA SER A 228 -11.56 -22.76 6.19
C SER A 228 -11.36 -23.40 7.57
N ASP A 229 -12.29 -24.25 7.96
CA ASP A 229 -12.32 -24.90 9.29
C ASP A 229 -11.42 -26.15 9.37
N LEU A 230 -11.23 -26.67 10.58
CA LEU A 230 -10.50 -27.91 10.80
C LEU A 230 -11.14 -29.07 10.01
N GLY A 231 -10.32 -29.78 9.23
CA GLY A 231 -10.79 -30.86 8.35
C GLY A 231 -11.39 -30.41 7.02
N GLU A 232 -11.37 -29.12 6.71
CA GLU A 232 -11.90 -28.54 5.47
C GLU A 232 -10.79 -28.04 4.54
N ASN A 233 -11.04 -28.07 3.22
CA ASN A 233 -10.19 -27.42 2.23
C ASN A 233 -10.61 -25.96 2.03
N SER A 234 -9.68 -25.11 1.59
CA SER A 234 -10.03 -23.87 0.88
C SER A 234 -10.14 -24.14 -0.62
N TYR A 235 -10.85 -23.27 -1.35
CA TYR A 235 -11.17 -23.48 -2.76
C TYR A 235 -10.71 -22.31 -3.63
N SER A 236 -10.24 -22.64 -4.82
CA SER A 236 -10.10 -21.68 -5.93
C SER A 236 -11.47 -21.24 -6.46
N TYR A 237 -11.57 -20.06 -7.07
CA TYR A 237 -12.84 -19.54 -7.59
C TYR A 237 -12.88 -19.45 -9.12
N GLU A 238 -12.09 -18.57 -9.72
CA GLU A 238 -12.11 -18.33 -11.17
C GLU A 238 -10.96 -19.03 -11.89
N ASN A 239 -11.25 -19.56 -13.08
CA ASN A 239 -10.26 -20.09 -14.02
C ASN A 239 -10.20 -19.21 -15.26
N ASP A 240 -8.99 -18.96 -15.75
CA ASP A 240 -8.76 -18.25 -17.00
C ASP A 240 -8.19 -19.22 -18.03
N ASP A 241 -8.88 -19.42 -19.15
CA ASP A 241 -8.50 -20.38 -20.18
C ASP A 241 -7.20 -19.98 -20.93
N GLU A 242 -6.89 -18.69 -21.00
CA GLU A 242 -5.68 -18.20 -21.67
C GLU A 242 -4.44 -18.27 -20.76
N ILE A 243 -4.63 -18.14 -19.45
CA ILE A 243 -3.59 -18.36 -18.43
C ILE A 243 -3.46 -19.88 -18.13
N GLY A 244 -4.56 -20.62 -18.24
CA GLY A 244 -4.63 -22.08 -18.12
C GLY A 244 -4.65 -22.61 -16.68
N VAL A 245 -4.90 -21.76 -15.69
CA VAL A 245 -4.98 -22.12 -14.26
C VAL A 245 -6.01 -21.24 -13.54
N SER A 246 -6.33 -21.60 -12.29
CA SER A 246 -7.15 -20.73 -11.44
C SER A 246 -6.39 -19.47 -11.05
N VAL A 247 -7.07 -18.33 -11.09
CA VAL A 247 -6.46 -17.00 -10.96
C VAL A 247 -6.67 -16.33 -9.61
N ILE A 248 -7.59 -16.85 -8.79
CA ILE A 248 -7.86 -16.33 -7.44
C ILE A 248 -8.48 -17.42 -6.55
N ASP A 249 -8.28 -17.33 -5.24
CA ASP A 249 -9.00 -18.15 -4.26
C ASP A 249 -10.34 -17.55 -3.84
N SER A 250 -11.31 -18.41 -3.53
CA SER A 250 -12.70 -18.05 -3.25
C SER A 250 -12.85 -17.11 -2.06
N TYR A 251 -12.21 -17.43 -0.94
CA TYR A 251 -12.23 -16.56 0.23
C TYR A 251 -11.64 -15.18 -0.08
N THR A 252 -10.45 -15.15 -0.68
CA THR A 252 -9.80 -13.89 -1.05
C THR A 252 -10.57 -13.10 -2.10
N HIS A 253 -11.25 -13.76 -3.05
CA HIS A 253 -12.11 -13.11 -4.04
C HIS A 253 -13.20 -12.25 -3.38
N PHE A 254 -13.99 -12.84 -2.49
CA PHE A 254 -15.09 -12.12 -1.82
C PHE A 254 -14.59 -11.06 -0.84
N VAL A 255 -13.44 -11.29 -0.19
CA VAL A 255 -12.79 -10.25 0.62
C VAL A 255 -12.36 -9.07 -0.24
N LEU A 256 -11.69 -9.31 -1.37
CA LEU A 256 -11.25 -8.23 -2.26
C LEU A 256 -12.44 -7.50 -2.89
N GLU A 257 -13.51 -8.22 -3.26
CA GLU A 257 -14.76 -7.60 -3.74
C GLU A 257 -15.35 -6.64 -2.71
N TYR A 258 -15.42 -7.06 -1.43
CA TYR A 258 -15.86 -6.19 -0.34
C TYR A 258 -14.94 -4.97 -0.20
N LEU A 259 -13.63 -5.19 -0.17
CA LEU A 259 -12.64 -4.12 -0.02
C LEU A 259 -12.72 -3.10 -1.16
N GLU A 260 -13.05 -3.48 -2.40
CA GLU A 260 -13.26 -2.54 -3.52
C GLU A 260 -14.35 -1.50 -3.22
N GLY A 261 -15.37 -1.84 -2.43
CA GLY A 261 -16.39 -0.91 -1.96
C GLY A 261 -15.94 0.04 -0.83
N ILE A 262 -14.81 -0.25 -0.19
CA ILE A 262 -14.28 0.53 0.94
C ILE A 262 -13.42 1.68 0.43
N ASN A 263 -13.56 2.84 1.07
CA ASN A 263 -12.73 4.03 0.84
C ASN A 263 -12.02 4.46 2.13
N LYS A 264 -11.08 5.41 2.02
CA LYS A 264 -10.24 5.88 3.13
C LYS A 264 -11.01 6.50 4.30
N THR A 265 -12.24 6.95 4.07
CA THR A 265 -13.11 7.60 5.08
C THR A 265 -14.24 6.68 5.56
N SER A 266 -14.22 5.42 5.14
CA SER A 266 -15.27 4.44 5.48
C SER A 266 -15.43 4.30 6.99
N GLN A 267 -16.68 4.19 7.43
CA GLN A 267 -17.03 3.86 8.82
C GLN A 267 -17.42 2.38 8.97
N ALA A 268 -17.17 1.56 7.94
CA ALA A 268 -17.38 0.12 8.01
C ALA A 268 -16.48 -0.50 9.08
N THR A 269 -17.05 -1.42 9.83
CA THR A 269 -16.41 -2.06 10.98
C THR A 269 -15.81 -3.41 10.60
N MET A 270 -14.96 -3.96 11.47
CA MET A 270 -14.50 -5.34 11.33
C MET A 270 -15.65 -6.33 11.48
N GLN A 271 -16.73 -6.00 12.20
CA GLN A 271 -17.94 -6.83 12.21
C GLN A 271 -18.62 -6.85 10.85
N ASP A 272 -18.80 -5.70 10.19
CA ASP A 272 -19.36 -5.64 8.83
C ASP A 272 -18.50 -6.44 7.83
N PHE A 273 -17.18 -6.45 8.05
CA PHE A 273 -16.25 -7.28 7.29
C PHE A 273 -16.45 -8.77 7.55
N PHE A 274 -16.61 -9.21 8.79
CA PHE A 274 -16.83 -10.63 9.10
C PHE A 274 -18.21 -11.13 8.69
N ASP A 275 -19.21 -10.25 8.65
CA ASP A 275 -20.56 -10.56 8.21
C ASP A 275 -20.63 -10.89 6.70
N LEU A 276 -19.55 -10.65 5.94
CA LEU A 276 -19.44 -11.11 4.54
C LEU A 276 -19.28 -12.62 4.41
N TYR A 277 -18.86 -13.31 5.49
CA TYR A 277 -18.53 -14.72 5.44
C TYR A 277 -19.77 -15.60 5.30
N ASP A 278 -20.01 -16.04 4.06
CA ASP A 278 -21.06 -16.99 3.72
C ASP A 278 -20.44 -18.29 3.16
N PRO A 279 -20.52 -19.41 3.90
CA PRO A 279 -19.99 -20.71 3.45
C PRO A 279 -20.61 -21.19 2.12
N SER A 280 -21.83 -20.77 1.79
CA SER A 280 -22.48 -21.13 0.54
C SER A 280 -21.84 -20.45 -0.68
N ILE A 281 -21.24 -19.28 -0.47
CA ILE A 281 -20.58 -18.46 -1.49
C ILE A 281 -19.08 -18.79 -1.51
N ILE A 282 -18.42 -18.73 -0.35
CA ILE A 282 -16.98 -18.99 -0.18
C ILE A 282 -16.63 -20.45 -0.47
N LYS A 283 -17.57 -21.38 -0.30
CA LYS A 283 -17.40 -22.85 -0.41
C LYS A 283 -16.57 -23.47 0.72
N SER A 284 -16.15 -22.67 1.69
CA SER A 284 -15.54 -23.13 2.94
C SER A 284 -16.02 -22.27 4.11
N THR A 285 -15.80 -22.78 5.33
CA THR A 285 -16.24 -22.15 6.58
C THR A 285 -15.15 -21.22 7.10
N ALA A 286 -15.23 -19.95 6.69
CA ALA A 286 -14.35 -18.93 7.23
C ALA A 286 -14.62 -18.69 8.72
N GLY A 287 -13.56 -18.66 9.53
CA GLY A 287 -13.64 -18.51 10.98
C GLY A 287 -13.09 -17.17 11.45
N VAL A 288 -13.55 -16.71 12.62
CA VAL A 288 -13.05 -15.51 13.29
C VAL A 288 -12.68 -15.86 14.72
N ARG A 289 -11.54 -15.37 15.18
CA ARG A 289 -11.09 -15.45 16.57
C ARG A 289 -10.90 -14.04 17.13
N SER A 290 -11.69 -13.69 18.14
CA SER A 290 -11.72 -12.34 18.74
C SER A 290 -11.56 -12.32 20.27
N ASP A 291 -11.41 -13.49 20.92
CA ASP A 291 -11.23 -13.60 22.38
C ASP A 291 -9.96 -12.91 22.89
N LEU A 292 -8.93 -12.83 22.05
CA LEU A 292 -7.67 -12.13 22.36
C LEU A 292 -7.75 -10.62 22.11
N PHE A 293 -8.76 -10.15 21.37
CA PHE A 293 -8.93 -8.75 20.99
C PHE A 293 -9.75 -7.99 22.04
N THR A 294 -9.13 -7.72 23.18
CA THR A 294 -9.83 -7.29 24.40
C THR A 294 -10.00 -5.77 24.56
N THR A 295 -9.28 -4.96 23.78
CA THR A 295 -9.31 -3.49 23.86
C THR A 295 -10.66 -2.90 23.40
N ARG A 296 -11.31 -3.55 22.43
CA ARG A 296 -12.58 -3.15 21.83
C ARG A 296 -13.18 -4.32 21.03
N SER A 297 -14.47 -4.27 20.72
CA SER A 297 -15.11 -5.31 19.90
C SER A 297 -14.88 -5.10 18.40
N ALA A 298 -15.10 -6.15 17.60
CA ALA A 298 -15.07 -6.05 16.13
C ALA A 298 -16.06 -5.00 15.60
N ALA A 299 -17.21 -4.82 16.27
CA ALA A 299 -18.23 -3.82 15.91
C ALA A 299 -17.82 -2.38 16.24
N GLN A 300 -16.78 -2.17 17.06
CA GLN A 300 -16.24 -0.85 17.39
C GLN A 300 -14.91 -0.56 16.67
N THR A 301 -14.42 -1.52 15.89
CA THR A 301 -13.14 -1.45 15.21
C THR A 301 -13.38 -1.17 13.76
N LEU A 302 -12.82 -0.09 13.22
CA LEU A 302 -13.00 0.24 11.82
C LEU A 302 -12.11 -0.66 10.95
N ILE A 303 -12.57 -1.00 9.76
CA ILE A 303 -11.74 -1.72 8.79
C ILE A 303 -10.49 -0.91 8.40
N THR A 304 -10.61 0.41 8.41
CA THR A 304 -9.50 1.34 8.12
C THR A 304 -8.41 1.30 9.19
N ASP A 305 -8.67 0.75 10.38
CA ASP A 305 -7.67 0.63 11.44
C ASP A 305 -6.62 -0.45 11.14
N PHE A 306 -6.87 -1.32 10.15
CA PHE A 306 -5.89 -2.31 9.68
C PHE A 306 -5.57 -2.19 8.19
N PHE A 307 -6.57 -1.84 7.36
CA PHE A 307 -6.38 -1.75 5.91
C PHE A 307 -6.10 -0.33 5.40
N GLY A 308 -6.40 0.70 6.20
CA GLY A 308 -6.31 2.11 5.80
C GLY A 308 -4.97 2.77 6.15
N GLY A 309 -4.63 3.84 5.44
CA GLY A 309 -3.56 4.74 5.88
C GLY A 309 -4.06 5.74 6.92
N VAL A 310 -3.24 6.06 7.92
CA VAL A 310 -3.52 7.14 8.86
C VAL A 310 -2.97 8.44 8.30
N ALA A 311 -3.85 9.36 7.92
CA ALA A 311 -3.47 10.73 7.61
C ALA A 311 -3.66 11.58 8.87
N GLN A 312 -2.56 11.95 9.52
CA GLN A 312 -2.58 12.99 10.55
C GLN A 312 -2.76 14.34 9.81
N VAL A 313 -3.99 14.85 9.76
CA VAL A 313 -4.24 16.21 9.29
C VAL A 313 -4.18 17.12 10.50
N GLU A 314 -3.01 17.69 10.75
CA GLU A 314 -2.88 18.75 11.76
C GLU A 314 -3.45 20.05 11.16
N VAL A 315 -4.61 20.47 11.68
CA VAL A 315 -5.15 21.81 11.41
C VAL A 315 -4.40 22.76 12.33
N LEU A 316 -3.44 23.51 11.77
CA LEU A 316 -2.76 24.56 12.52
C LEU A 316 -3.76 25.67 12.84
N GLU A 317 -4.01 25.93 14.11
CA GLU A 317 -4.82 27.05 14.57
C GLU A 317 -4.15 28.39 14.19
N GLU A 318 -4.93 29.42 13.84
CA GLU A 318 -4.41 30.71 13.36
C GLU A 318 -3.41 31.36 14.34
N GLU A 319 -3.56 31.11 15.64
CA GLU A 319 -2.66 31.61 16.68
C GLU A 319 -1.25 30.97 16.60
N ALA A 320 -1.17 29.69 16.22
CA ALA A 320 0.10 28.99 16.00
C ALA A 320 0.79 29.47 14.71
N MET A 321 0.01 29.79 13.67
CA MET A 321 0.53 30.37 12.42
C MET A 321 1.11 31.78 12.63
N ALA A 322 0.48 32.58 13.48
CA ALA A 322 0.98 33.91 13.84
C ALA A 322 2.32 33.85 14.62
N GLY A 323 2.53 32.81 15.43
CA GLY A 323 3.78 32.57 16.14
C GLY A 323 4.96 32.14 15.24
N LEU A 324 4.68 31.66 14.03
CA LEU A 324 5.68 31.14 13.08
C LEU A 324 6.16 32.18 12.05
N GLY A 325 5.68 33.42 12.11
CA GLY A 325 6.15 34.49 11.23
C GLY A 325 5.87 34.24 9.74
N VAL A 326 4.78 33.53 9.43
CA VAL A 326 4.35 33.34 8.05
C VAL A 326 3.63 34.62 7.61
N ASP A 327 4.35 35.45 6.85
CA ASP A 327 3.84 36.72 6.33
C ASP A 327 2.56 36.51 5.50
N GLU A 328 1.62 37.45 5.67
CA GLU A 328 0.26 37.49 5.11
C GLU A 328 0.18 37.54 3.56
N GLU A 329 1.30 37.36 2.85
CA GLU A 329 1.42 37.65 1.42
C GLU A 329 1.15 36.45 0.49
N ASN A 330 0.84 35.26 1.04
CA ASN A 330 0.53 34.07 0.23
C ASN A 330 -0.87 33.48 0.48
N ARG A 331 -1.85 34.33 0.79
CA ARG A 331 -3.27 33.94 0.75
C ARG A 331 -3.71 33.77 -0.70
N VAL A 332 -3.94 32.53 -1.13
CA VAL A 332 -4.75 32.25 -2.32
C VAL A 332 -6.18 32.68 -2.00
N HIS A 333 -6.65 33.77 -2.62
CA HIS A 333 -8.05 34.15 -2.60
C HIS A 333 -8.88 33.08 -3.29
N THR A 334 -9.56 32.23 -2.53
CA THR A 334 -10.73 31.51 -3.02
C THR A 334 -11.89 32.48 -3.08
N GLU A 335 -12.07 33.15 -4.23
CA GLU A 335 -13.36 33.74 -4.56
C GLU A 335 -14.41 32.61 -4.64
N GLY A 336 -15.53 32.82 -3.97
CA GLY A 336 -16.60 31.83 -3.82
C GLY A 336 -17.14 31.37 -5.17
N VAL A 337 -16.98 30.09 -5.47
CA VAL A 337 -17.71 29.43 -6.55
C VAL A 337 -19.17 29.33 -6.13
N THR A 338 -19.99 30.22 -6.66
CA THR A 338 -21.45 30.10 -6.57
C THR A 338 -21.87 29.01 -7.56
N ILE A 339 -22.31 27.87 -7.05
CA ILE A 339 -22.87 26.79 -7.87
C ILE A 339 -24.28 27.21 -8.28
N LEU A 340 -24.46 27.59 -9.54
CA LEU A 340 -25.77 27.65 -10.19
C LEU A 340 -26.18 26.23 -10.63
N PRO A 341 -27.44 25.82 -10.49
CA PRO A 341 -27.89 24.50 -10.93
C PRO A 341 -27.97 24.44 -12.46
N ASP A 342 -27.22 23.52 -13.08
CA ASP A 342 -27.32 23.24 -14.52
C ASP A 342 -28.56 22.40 -14.83
N SER A 343 -29.48 23.03 -15.57
CA SER A 343 -30.62 22.40 -16.21
C SER A 343 -30.21 21.83 -17.58
N SER A 344 -29.82 20.56 -17.63
CA SER A 344 -29.74 19.83 -18.91
C SER A 344 -29.92 18.31 -18.71
N GLN A 345 -31.18 17.88 -18.55
CA GLN A 345 -31.56 16.49 -18.83
C GLN A 345 -31.71 16.28 -20.34
N PRO A 346 -31.21 15.16 -20.90
CA PRO A 346 -31.79 14.58 -22.10
C PRO A 346 -32.80 13.48 -21.73
N ALA A 347 -33.97 13.58 -22.35
CA ALA A 347 -35.15 12.76 -22.12
C ALA A 347 -34.99 11.27 -22.45
N ARG A 348 -35.71 10.43 -21.69
CA ARG A 348 -36.04 9.03 -22.03
C ARG A 348 -37.05 9.00 -23.19
N SER A 349 -36.87 8.13 -24.19
CA SER A 349 -37.60 6.85 -24.42
C SER A 349 -37.84 6.68 -25.94
N PRO A 350 -38.37 5.55 -26.49
CA PRO A 350 -38.60 4.22 -25.93
C PRO A 350 -38.03 3.06 -26.80
N SER A 351 -38.17 1.85 -26.25
CA SER A 351 -37.98 0.52 -26.85
C SER A 351 -38.73 0.28 -28.17
N HIS A 352 -38.10 -0.42 -29.12
CA HIS A 352 -38.78 -1.38 -30.00
C HIS A 352 -37.81 -2.44 -30.57
N SER A 353 -38.35 -3.65 -30.68
CA SER A 353 -37.78 -4.90 -31.17
C SER A 353 -37.68 -4.99 -32.69
N ARG A 354 -36.66 -5.72 -33.20
CA ARG A 354 -36.75 -6.81 -34.22
C ARG A 354 -35.39 -7.13 -34.89
N ASP A 355 -34.98 -8.38 -34.74
CA ASP A 355 -34.54 -9.36 -35.76
C ASP A 355 -33.76 -8.95 -37.04
N TYR A 356 -32.63 -9.67 -37.20
CA TYR A 356 -32.20 -10.47 -38.38
C TYR A 356 -31.02 -10.01 -39.27
N ARG A 357 -30.07 -10.96 -39.38
CA ARG A 357 -29.14 -11.32 -40.48
C ARG A 357 -27.97 -10.42 -40.92
N SER A 358 -26.77 -11.00 -40.74
CA SER A 358 -25.78 -11.38 -41.78
C SER A 358 -25.63 -10.48 -43.02
N SER A 359 -24.44 -9.88 -43.17
CA SER A 359 -23.64 -10.05 -44.39
C SER A 359 -22.18 -9.64 -44.18
N ARG A 360 -21.28 -10.48 -44.71
CA ARG A 360 -19.87 -10.16 -44.99
C ARG A 360 -19.79 -9.09 -46.07
N LYS A 361 -18.77 -8.23 -46.01
CA LYS A 361 -17.94 -7.89 -47.19
C LYS A 361 -16.64 -7.21 -46.78
N GLU A 362 -15.66 -7.47 -47.63
CA GLU A 362 -14.22 -7.24 -47.55
C GLU A 362 -13.79 -5.81 -47.92
N GLY A 363 -12.52 -5.50 -47.64
CA GLY A 363 -11.72 -4.45 -48.30
C GLY A 363 -11.43 -3.25 -47.38
N LEU A 364 -10.25 -2.63 -47.37
CA LEU A 364 -9.03 -2.80 -48.15
C LEU A 364 -7.91 -2.06 -47.37
N CYS A 365 -6.69 -2.60 -47.43
CA CYS A 365 -5.50 -2.06 -46.79
C CYS A 365 -4.93 -0.87 -47.62
N TYR A 366 -4.51 0.22 -46.96
CA TYR A 366 -3.65 1.25 -47.57
C TYR A 366 -2.51 1.63 -46.62
N PHE A 367 -1.28 1.43 -47.12
CA PHE A 367 0.00 1.88 -46.58
C PHE A 367 0.44 3.13 -47.35
N LEU A 368 0.72 4.23 -46.65
CA LEU A 368 1.50 5.40 -47.10
C LEU A 368 1.85 6.19 -45.82
N ALA A 369 2.98 6.84 -45.61
CA ALA A 369 4.34 6.75 -46.10
C ALA A 369 5.16 7.55 -45.08
N THR A 370 6.41 7.18 -44.91
CA THR A 370 7.44 7.77 -44.05
C THR A 370 7.66 9.27 -44.25
N ARG A 371 7.97 9.98 -43.16
CA ARG A 371 8.76 11.23 -43.20
C ARG A 371 9.99 11.12 -42.30
N SER A 372 11.15 11.29 -42.95
CA SER A 372 12.48 11.47 -42.37
C SER A 372 12.58 12.78 -41.57
N VAL A 373 13.41 12.76 -40.53
CA VAL A 373 13.98 13.97 -39.91
C VAL A 373 15.51 13.85 -39.96
N HIS A 374 16.14 14.98 -40.30
CA HIS A 374 17.55 15.18 -40.63
C HIS A 374 18.54 14.81 -39.54
N LEU A 375 19.70 14.28 -39.96
CA LEU A 375 20.96 14.37 -39.21
C LEU A 375 21.87 15.35 -39.95
N ASP A 376 22.32 16.38 -39.23
CA ASP A 376 23.36 17.30 -39.68
C ASP A 376 24.73 16.59 -39.61
N LEU A 377 25.40 16.54 -40.78
CA LEU A 377 26.79 16.13 -40.91
C LEU A 377 27.72 17.29 -40.55
N VAL A 378 28.62 17.06 -39.59
CA VAL A 378 29.81 17.91 -39.37
C VAL A 378 30.95 17.42 -40.27
N HIS A 379 31.55 18.39 -40.97
CA HIS A 379 32.69 18.30 -41.87
C HIS A 379 33.95 17.62 -41.29
N LEU A 380 34.56 16.73 -42.08
CA LEU A 380 36.02 16.53 -42.14
C LEU A 380 36.46 16.33 -43.59
N THR A 381 37.47 17.09 -44.03
CA THR A 381 38.18 16.98 -45.32
C THR A 381 39.70 16.84 -45.04
N PRO A 382 40.58 16.57 -46.03
CA PRO A 382 40.89 15.23 -46.54
C PRO A 382 42.41 14.92 -46.61
N GLY A 383 42.81 13.67 -46.91
CA GLY A 383 44.21 13.38 -47.29
C GLY A 383 44.57 11.93 -47.67
N LEU A 384 44.93 11.73 -48.96
CA LEU A 384 45.73 10.68 -49.65
C LEU A 384 45.33 9.17 -49.49
N VAL A 385 44.87 8.38 -50.48
CA VAL A 385 45.38 7.95 -51.83
C VAL A 385 46.64 7.06 -51.69
N VAL A 386 46.80 5.77 -52.09
CA VAL A 386 46.35 4.86 -53.20
C VAL A 386 46.53 3.37 -52.73
N GLY A 387 45.80 2.38 -53.31
CA GLY A 387 46.41 1.03 -53.52
C GLY A 387 45.54 -0.25 -53.40
N SER A 388 44.83 -0.57 -54.49
CA SER A 388 44.25 -1.85 -54.97
C SER A 388 44.68 -3.22 -54.36
N THR A 389 43.74 -4.14 -54.07
CA THR A 389 43.39 -5.36 -54.86
C THR A 389 42.61 -6.44 -54.04
N LEU A 390 41.56 -6.99 -54.67
CA LEU A 390 40.99 -8.35 -54.65
C LEU A 390 40.47 -9.03 -53.34
N ALA A 391 39.30 -9.67 -53.50
CA ALA A 391 38.41 -10.31 -52.52
C ALA A 391 38.72 -11.82 -52.29
N PRO A 392 37.83 -12.63 -51.69
CA PRO A 392 37.34 -12.64 -50.30
C PRO A 392 37.60 -14.00 -49.61
N SER A 393 37.64 -14.08 -48.27
CA SER A 393 37.10 -15.22 -47.49
C SER A 393 37.44 -15.16 -45.99
N LEU A 394 36.48 -15.64 -45.18
CA LEU A 394 36.62 -16.20 -43.83
C LEU A 394 37.11 -15.26 -42.71
N GLY A 395 36.14 -14.66 -42.01
CA GLY A 395 36.37 -13.96 -40.74
C GLY A 395 35.90 -14.77 -39.54
N CYS A 396 36.85 -15.17 -38.70
CA CYS A 396 36.67 -15.43 -37.27
C CYS A 396 37.90 -14.85 -36.56
N PHE A 397 37.75 -13.78 -35.77
CA PHE A 397 38.16 -13.67 -34.36
C PHE A 397 38.12 -12.22 -33.84
N CYS A 398 37.82 -12.13 -32.54
CA CYS A 398 37.49 -10.99 -31.69
C CYS A 398 38.59 -9.93 -31.52
N THR A 399 38.20 -8.66 -31.26
CA THR A 399 38.23 -7.99 -29.92
C THR A 399 38.29 -6.45 -30.01
N THR A 400 37.80 -5.82 -28.92
CA THR A 400 37.94 -4.42 -28.46
C THR A 400 36.77 -3.46 -28.78
N PRO A 401 36.52 -2.42 -27.96
CA PRO A 401 35.54 -2.50 -26.87
C PRO A 401 34.49 -1.38 -27.02
N ALA A 402 33.25 -1.72 -27.32
CA ALA A 402 32.19 -0.74 -27.21
C ALA A 402 31.92 -0.50 -25.72
N LYS A 403 32.24 0.71 -25.24
CA LYS A 403 31.71 1.26 -24.00
C LYS A 403 30.18 1.14 -24.07
N ALA A 404 29.64 0.11 -23.42
CA ALA A 404 28.23 0.06 -23.10
C ALA A 404 27.97 1.17 -22.09
N THR A 405 27.50 2.31 -22.59
CA THR A 405 26.82 3.29 -21.74
C THR A 405 25.56 2.60 -21.24
N TRP A 406 25.59 2.17 -19.97
CA TRP A 406 24.38 1.78 -19.24
C TRP A 406 23.52 3.03 -19.08
N SER A 407 22.64 3.27 -20.06
CA SER A 407 21.51 4.16 -19.83
C SER A 407 20.58 3.41 -18.88
N TRP A 408 20.50 3.89 -17.64
CA TRP A 408 19.38 3.58 -16.76
C TRP A 408 18.11 3.98 -17.50
N PHE A 409 17.36 3.00 -18.00
CA PHE A 409 16.08 3.25 -18.64
C PHE A 409 15.11 3.75 -17.58
N HIS A 410 14.37 4.81 -17.90
CA HIS A 410 13.29 5.27 -17.04
C HIS A 410 12.23 4.15 -16.93
N PRO A 411 11.76 3.78 -15.72
CA PRO A 411 10.84 2.67 -15.50
C PRO A 411 9.58 2.72 -16.36
N ALA A 412 9.12 3.93 -16.69
CA ALA A 412 7.89 4.18 -17.46
C ALA A 412 7.96 3.81 -18.96
N THR A 413 9.08 3.26 -19.45
CA THR A 413 9.25 2.91 -20.89
C THR A 413 9.70 1.48 -21.15
N ALA A 414 9.85 0.65 -20.12
CA ALA A 414 10.30 -0.73 -20.27
C ALA A 414 9.21 -1.60 -20.92
N THR A 415 9.59 -2.37 -21.96
CA THR A 415 8.73 -3.41 -22.53
C THR A 415 8.41 -4.47 -21.47
N PRO A 416 7.31 -5.23 -21.61
CA PRO A 416 6.98 -6.33 -20.69
C PRO A 416 8.12 -7.35 -20.51
N PHE A 417 8.87 -7.63 -21.58
CA PHE A 417 10.04 -8.49 -21.52
C PHE A 417 11.18 -7.85 -20.71
N GLU A 418 11.43 -6.57 -20.89
CA GLU A 418 12.43 -5.81 -20.12
C GLU A 418 12.05 -5.71 -18.64
N ARG A 419 10.76 -5.52 -18.30
CA ARG A 419 10.30 -5.57 -16.89
C ARG A 419 10.63 -6.89 -16.23
N CYS A 420 10.45 -7.99 -16.94
CA CYS A 420 10.84 -9.30 -16.44
C CYS A 420 12.35 -9.49 -16.37
N TYR A 421 13.09 -8.97 -17.34
CA TYR A 421 14.54 -9.07 -17.38
C TYR A 421 15.21 -8.23 -16.27
N ASP A 422 14.74 -7.01 -16.03
CA ASP A 422 15.25 -6.10 -15.00
C ASP A 422 14.93 -6.61 -13.60
N ASN A 423 13.75 -7.23 -13.41
CA ASN A 423 13.43 -7.97 -12.19
C ASN A 423 14.29 -9.24 -11.99
N HIS A 424 14.77 -9.86 -13.07
CA HIS A 424 15.71 -10.98 -12.98
C HIS A 424 17.14 -10.54 -12.65
N LEU A 425 17.58 -9.35 -13.09
CA LEU A 425 18.93 -8.82 -12.82
C LEU A 425 19.10 -8.25 -11.40
N LYS A 426 18.01 -7.89 -10.73
CA LYS A 426 18.00 -7.51 -9.30
C LYS A 426 17.99 -8.71 -8.34
N ARG A 427 18.05 -9.97 -8.85
CA ARG A 427 18.12 -11.20 -8.05
C ARG A 427 19.54 -11.58 -7.66
#